data_AF-A0A1V1NXJ4-F1
#
_entry.id   AF-A0A1V1NXJ4-F1
#
_cell.length_a   1.000
_cell.length_b   1.000
_cell.length_c   1.000
_cell.angle_alpha   90.00
_cell.angle_beta   90.00
_cell.angle_gamma   90.00
#
_symmetry.space_group_name_H-M   'P 1'
#
loop_
_entity.id
_entity.type
_entity.pdbx_description
1 polymer ?
#
loop_
_entity_poly.entity_id
_entity_poly.type
_entity_poly.pdbx_seq_one_letter_code
_entity_poly.pdbx_strand_id
1 'polypeptide(L)'
;MPQLIKKWLDPKLPKPVGIKTVRFEGWPELLKDAPQKARMYLNGADKDNIIAVISLLDLYGPTIYPDHITHMNKRYDWAKKYIEQKVNLSKFYQFFAVHEVEAWLLSQPEIFPVKIQSAFPKKIQKPEHVNFNEPPSKMLERIYSQKTHRSYKKVLNGKQLFDKLDPKVAYQK
;
A
#
# COMPACT_ATOMS: atom_id res chain seq x y z
N MET A 1 -3.63 2.84 7.36
CA MET A 1 -3.39 3.29 5.97
C MET A 1 -4.27 4.48 5.56
N PRO A 2 -5.62 4.46 5.67
CA PRO A 2 -6.46 5.60 5.22
C PRO A 2 -6.09 6.92 5.90
N GLN A 3 -5.81 6.88 7.20
CA GLN A 3 -5.40 8.05 7.97
C GLN A 3 -4.04 8.61 7.55
N LEU A 4 -3.08 7.77 7.16
CA LEU A 4 -1.77 8.21 6.66
C LEU A 4 -1.93 8.96 5.33
N ILE A 5 -2.73 8.40 4.41
CA ILE A 5 -3.05 9.04 3.12
C ILE A 5 -3.74 10.37 3.38
N LYS A 6 -4.72 10.40 4.30
CA LYS A 6 -5.43 11.63 4.67
C LYS A 6 -4.49 12.71 5.23
N LYS A 7 -3.60 12.34 6.16
CA LYS A 7 -2.55 13.25 6.70
C LYS A 7 -1.66 13.83 5.59
N TRP A 8 -1.38 13.06 4.55
CA TRP A 8 -0.56 13.51 3.41
C TRP A 8 -1.35 14.38 2.43
N LEU A 9 -2.59 14.02 2.15
CA LEU A 9 -3.40 14.55 1.07
C LEU A 9 -4.13 15.84 1.46
N ASP A 10 -4.79 15.87 2.63
CA ASP A 10 -5.62 17.01 3.05
C ASP A 10 -4.86 18.34 3.03
N PRO A 11 -3.59 18.44 3.50
CA PRO A 11 -2.85 19.71 3.45
C PRO A 11 -2.53 20.21 2.03
N LYS A 12 -2.69 19.37 1.00
CA LYS A 12 -2.44 19.71 -0.41
C LYS A 12 -3.72 20.07 -1.16
N LEU A 13 -4.88 19.97 -0.52
CA LEU A 13 -6.17 20.21 -1.15
C LEU A 13 -6.83 21.47 -0.59
N PRO A 14 -7.54 22.24 -1.43
CA PRO A 14 -8.34 23.38 -0.95
C PRO A 14 -9.43 22.97 0.04
N LYS A 15 -9.92 21.74 -0.06
CA LYS A 15 -10.90 21.14 0.86
C LYS A 15 -10.48 19.71 1.20
N PRO A 16 -10.54 19.29 2.48
CA PRO A 16 -10.29 17.91 2.88
C PRO A 16 -11.23 16.93 2.19
N VAL A 17 -10.75 15.71 1.90
CA VAL A 17 -11.56 14.67 1.25
C VAL A 17 -11.85 13.51 2.19
N GLY A 18 -13.04 12.93 2.08
CA GLY A 18 -13.37 11.68 2.76
C GLY A 18 -12.71 10.48 2.08
N ILE A 19 -12.28 9.49 2.86
CA ILE A 19 -11.79 8.21 2.33
C ILE A 19 -12.69 7.11 2.88
N LYS A 20 -13.42 6.43 1.99
CA LYS A 20 -14.23 5.25 2.31
C LYS A 20 -13.51 4.00 1.80
N THR A 21 -13.20 3.07 2.71
CA THR A 21 -12.51 1.82 2.36
C THR A 21 -13.51 0.72 2.02
N VAL A 22 -13.23 -0.02 0.96
CA VAL A 22 -13.96 -1.25 0.59
C VAL A 22 -12.94 -2.37 0.55
N ARG A 23 -13.18 -3.43 1.33
CA ARG A 23 -12.31 -4.61 1.38
C ARG A 23 -12.71 -5.61 0.29
N PHE A 24 -11.70 -6.27 -0.26
CA PHE A 24 -11.82 -7.44 -1.11
C PHE A 24 -11.01 -8.58 -0.47
N GLU A 25 -11.48 -9.81 -0.59
CA GLU A 25 -10.78 -11.04 -0.21
C GLU A 25 -9.89 -11.50 -1.37
N GLY A 26 -8.77 -10.82 -1.52
CA GLY A 26 -7.73 -11.15 -2.49
C GLY A 26 -7.97 -10.62 -3.91
N TRP A 27 -7.00 -10.88 -4.78
CA TRP A 27 -7.01 -10.38 -6.15
C TRP A 27 -8.13 -10.96 -7.04
N PRO A 28 -8.57 -12.24 -6.90
CA PRO A 28 -9.62 -12.77 -7.77
C PRO A 28 -10.95 -12.05 -7.58
N GLU A 29 -11.33 -11.76 -6.32
CA GLU A 29 -12.54 -11.00 -6.04
C GLU A 29 -12.44 -9.58 -6.59
N LEU A 30 -11.29 -8.90 -6.41
CA LEU A 30 -11.11 -7.56 -6.95
C LEU A 30 -11.31 -7.53 -8.47
N LEU A 31 -10.72 -8.46 -9.21
CA LEU A 31 -10.88 -8.52 -10.66
C LEU A 31 -12.30 -8.84 -11.12
N LYS A 32 -13.05 -9.61 -10.32
CA LYS A 32 -14.43 -9.98 -10.62
C LYS A 32 -15.39 -8.83 -10.32
N ASP A 33 -15.25 -8.23 -9.13
CA ASP A 33 -16.28 -7.39 -8.53
C ASP A 33 -15.98 -5.89 -8.63
N ALA A 34 -14.73 -5.48 -8.93
CA ALA A 34 -14.40 -4.06 -9.08
C ALA A 34 -15.29 -3.33 -10.10
N PRO A 35 -15.64 -3.89 -11.28
CA PRO A 35 -16.53 -3.21 -12.23
C PRO A 35 -17.90 -2.90 -11.62
N GLN A 36 -18.51 -3.87 -10.93
CA GLN A 36 -19.81 -3.70 -10.29
C GLN A 36 -19.73 -2.73 -9.12
N LYS A 37 -18.79 -2.94 -8.19
CA LYS A 37 -18.64 -2.09 -7.00
C LYS A 37 -18.31 -0.64 -7.39
N ALA A 38 -17.41 -0.42 -8.34
CA ALA A 38 -17.09 0.93 -8.82
C ALA A 38 -18.31 1.62 -9.45
N ARG A 39 -19.12 0.89 -10.24
CA ARG A 39 -20.37 1.41 -10.81
C ARG A 39 -21.39 1.77 -9.73
N MET A 40 -21.54 0.94 -8.70
CA MET A 40 -22.45 1.23 -7.58
C MET A 40 -22.10 2.54 -6.88
N TYR A 41 -20.81 2.81 -6.68
CA TYR A 41 -20.37 4.07 -6.10
C TYR A 41 -20.53 5.24 -7.07
N LEU A 42 -20.00 5.12 -8.29
CA LEU A 42 -19.94 6.22 -9.25
C LEU A 42 -21.28 6.57 -9.90
N ASN A 43 -22.28 5.69 -9.81
CA ASN A 43 -23.65 5.93 -10.29
C ASN A 43 -24.68 5.93 -9.15
N GLY A 44 -24.25 5.83 -7.89
CA GLY A 44 -25.11 5.82 -6.72
C GLY A 44 -25.62 7.21 -6.32
N ALA A 45 -26.33 7.28 -5.19
CA ALA A 45 -26.89 8.53 -4.67
C ALA A 45 -25.81 9.60 -4.40
N ASP A 46 -24.61 9.19 -3.99
CA ASP A 46 -23.49 10.08 -3.68
C ASP A 46 -22.56 10.40 -4.87
N LYS A 47 -22.95 10.03 -6.11
CA LYS A 47 -22.08 10.13 -7.29
C LYS A 47 -21.42 11.50 -7.50
N ASP A 48 -22.14 12.57 -7.16
CA ASP A 48 -21.69 13.96 -7.34
C ASP A 48 -20.69 14.38 -6.26
N ASN A 49 -20.67 13.67 -5.13
CA ASN A 49 -19.70 13.84 -4.04
C ASN A 49 -18.46 12.94 -4.20
N ILE A 50 -18.46 12.03 -5.18
CA ILE A 50 -17.35 11.09 -5.40
C ILE A 50 -16.46 11.61 -6.52
N ILE A 51 -15.23 11.98 -6.14
CA ILE A 51 -14.21 12.47 -7.07
C ILE A 51 -13.48 11.34 -7.79
N ALA A 52 -13.27 10.20 -7.12
CA ALA A 52 -12.56 9.04 -7.67
C ALA A 52 -12.87 7.76 -6.89
N VAL A 53 -12.78 6.61 -7.57
CA VAL A 53 -12.67 5.29 -6.97
C VAL A 53 -11.26 4.77 -7.26
N ILE A 54 -10.54 4.39 -6.20
CA ILE A 54 -9.17 3.90 -6.30
C ILE A 54 -9.12 2.47 -5.81
N SER A 55 -8.60 1.58 -6.64
CA SER A 55 -8.24 0.21 -6.25
C SER A 55 -6.74 0.10 -5.99
N LEU A 56 -6.38 -0.67 -4.97
CA LEU A 56 -5.00 -0.93 -4.59
C LEU A 56 -4.81 -2.44 -4.47
N LEU A 57 -3.77 -2.97 -5.12
CA LEU A 57 -3.45 -4.39 -5.11
C LEU A 57 -1.94 -4.62 -4.97
N ASP A 58 -1.52 -5.73 -4.39
CA ASP A 58 -0.12 -6.14 -4.46
C ASP A 58 0.24 -6.53 -5.91
N LEU A 59 1.35 -6.02 -6.45
CA LEU A 59 1.79 -6.37 -7.81
C LEU A 59 2.15 -7.86 -7.94
N TYR A 60 2.59 -8.51 -6.88
CA TYR A 60 3.10 -9.89 -6.95
C TYR A 60 2.04 -10.96 -6.63
N GLY A 61 0.88 -10.56 -6.11
CA GLY A 61 -0.21 -11.49 -5.81
C GLY A 61 -0.90 -12.09 -7.04
N PRO A 62 -1.26 -11.29 -8.06
CA PRO A 62 -2.01 -11.79 -9.21
C PRO A 62 -1.22 -12.74 -10.11
N THR A 63 -1.90 -13.71 -10.72
CA THR A 63 -1.34 -14.60 -11.75
C THR A 63 -1.95 -14.34 -13.14
N ILE A 64 -2.51 -13.16 -13.34
CA ILE A 64 -3.18 -12.76 -14.60
C ILE A 64 -2.22 -12.30 -15.70
N TYR A 65 -0.93 -12.18 -15.38
CA TYR A 65 0.07 -11.67 -16.29
C TYR A 65 0.29 -12.63 -17.46
N PRO A 66 0.33 -12.16 -18.72
CA PRO A 66 0.76 -12.98 -19.85
C PRO A 66 2.19 -13.48 -19.64
N ASP A 67 2.49 -14.69 -20.13
CA ASP A 67 3.78 -15.37 -19.90
C ASP A 67 5.00 -14.56 -20.36
N HIS A 68 4.85 -13.76 -21.43
CA HIS A 68 5.92 -12.92 -21.97
C HIS A 68 6.18 -11.64 -21.16
N ILE A 69 5.35 -11.33 -20.16
CA ILE A 69 5.49 -10.14 -19.30
C ILE A 69 6.11 -10.54 -17.97
N THR A 70 7.45 -10.53 -17.94
CA THR A 70 8.24 -10.95 -16.78
C THR A 70 8.77 -9.78 -15.95
N HIS A 71 9.03 -8.63 -16.58
CA HIS A 71 9.56 -7.45 -15.90
C HIS A 71 8.50 -6.70 -15.08
N MET A 72 8.88 -6.28 -13.87
CA MET A 72 8.00 -5.61 -12.89
C MET A 72 7.26 -4.40 -13.46
N ASN A 73 7.98 -3.47 -14.12
CA ASN A 73 7.38 -2.28 -14.73
C ASN A 73 6.36 -2.65 -15.81
N LYS A 74 6.68 -3.65 -16.65
CA LYS A 74 5.77 -4.14 -17.69
C LYS A 74 4.54 -4.84 -17.10
N ARG A 75 4.70 -5.58 -16.01
CA ARG A 75 3.58 -6.16 -15.26
C ARG A 75 2.67 -5.08 -14.69
N TYR A 76 3.25 -4.03 -14.12
CA TYR A 76 2.51 -2.87 -13.60
C TYR A 76 1.69 -2.21 -14.71
N ASP A 77 2.33 -1.80 -15.80
CA ASP A 77 1.68 -1.08 -16.90
C ASP A 77 0.56 -1.93 -17.52
N TRP A 78 0.85 -3.21 -17.76
CA TRP A 78 -0.11 -4.13 -18.34
C TRP A 78 -1.32 -4.35 -17.42
N ALA A 79 -1.10 -4.69 -16.15
CA ALA A 79 -2.20 -5.01 -15.25
C ALA A 79 -3.01 -3.77 -14.88
N LYS A 80 -2.39 -2.60 -14.76
CA LYS A 80 -3.12 -1.32 -14.60
C LYS A 80 -4.09 -1.12 -15.75
N LYS A 81 -3.59 -1.20 -16.99
CA LYS A 81 -4.40 -1.05 -18.19
C LYS A 81 -5.50 -2.11 -18.27
N TYR A 82 -5.17 -3.37 -18.03
CA TYR A 82 -6.11 -4.48 -18.07
C TYR A 82 -7.29 -4.29 -17.10
N ILE A 83 -7.01 -3.91 -15.84
CA ILE A 83 -8.04 -3.71 -14.82
C ILE A 83 -8.87 -2.46 -15.10
N GLU A 84 -8.23 -1.33 -15.43
CA GLU A 84 -8.94 -0.09 -15.75
C GLU A 84 -9.85 -0.24 -16.98
N GLN A 85 -9.39 -0.95 -18.02
CA GLN A 85 -10.21 -1.29 -19.18
C GLN A 85 -11.38 -2.20 -18.84
N LYS A 86 -11.18 -3.16 -17.92
CA LYS A 86 -12.26 -4.05 -17.47
C LYS A 86 -13.35 -3.29 -16.68
N VAL A 87 -12.97 -2.28 -15.91
CA VAL A 87 -13.92 -1.43 -15.18
C VAL A 87 -14.58 -0.40 -16.09
N ASN A 88 -13.80 0.21 -17.00
CA ASN A 88 -14.25 1.17 -18.00
C ASN A 88 -15.07 2.35 -17.44
N LEU A 89 -14.55 3.00 -16.39
CA LEU A 89 -15.16 4.18 -15.77
C LEU A 89 -14.11 5.29 -15.63
N SER A 90 -14.42 6.50 -16.06
CA SER A 90 -13.47 7.62 -16.12
C SER A 90 -12.90 8.05 -14.76
N LYS A 91 -13.66 7.83 -13.67
CA LYS A 91 -13.27 8.14 -12.29
C LYS A 91 -12.65 6.94 -11.55
N PHE A 92 -12.37 5.84 -12.24
CA PHE A 92 -11.75 4.66 -11.64
C PHE A 92 -10.25 4.61 -11.95
N TYR A 93 -9.43 4.35 -10.94
CA TYR A 93 -7.97 4.26 -11.08
C TYR A 93 -7.42 3.06 -10.32
N GLN A 94 -6.59 2.26 -11.00
CA GLN A 94 -5.86 1.14 -10.41
C GLN A 94 -4.44 1.55 -10.03
N PHE A 95 -4.03 1.17 -8.82
CA PHE A 95 -2.65 1.29 -8.34
C PHE A 95 -2.16 -0.04 -7.77
N PHE A 96 -0.84 -0.22 -7.78
CA PHE A 96 -0.22 -1.41 -7.20
C PHE A 96 0.76 -1.01 -6.10
N ALA A 97 0.76 -1.79 -5.02
CA ALA A 97 1.86 -1.83 -4.06
C ALA A 97 2.96 -2.70 -4.65
N VAL A 98 4.12 -2.11 -4.91
CA VAL A 98 5.33 -2.79 -5.42
C VAL A 98 6.26 -3.20 -4.28
N HIS A 99 6.10 -2.57 -3.12
CA HIS A 99 6.82 -2.90 -1.90
C HIS A 99 5.82 -3.18 -0.77
N GLU A 100 6.24 -3.97 0.23
CA GLU A 100 5.47 -4.11 1.45
C GLU A 100 5.29 -2.75 2.12
N VAL A 101 4.12 -2.52 2.74
CA VAL A 101 3.81 -1.26 3.43
C VAL A 101 4.81 -0.94 4.54
N GLU A 102 5.37 -1.97 5.19
CA GLU A 102 6.43 -1.83 6.19
C GLU A 102 7.70 -1.14 5.66
N ALA A 103 7.93 -1.10 4.34
CA ALA A 103 9.01 -0.30 3.75
C ALA A 103 8.88 1.20 4.11
N TRP A 104 7.66 1.73 4.17
CA TRP A 104 7.43 3.12 4.55
C TRP A 104 7.83 3.41 5.99
N LEU A 105 7.70 2.44 6.89
CA LEU A 105 8.14 2.60 8.28
C LEU A 105 9.66 2.77 8.35
N LEU A 106 10.41 2.09 7.48
CA LEU A 106 11.87 2.17 7.42
C LEU A 106 12.39 3.53 6.93
N SER A 107 11.53 4.36 6.32
CA SER A 107 11.89 5.74 5.94
C SER A 107 12.16 6.64 7.15
N GLN A 108 11.60 6.30 8.31
CA GLN A 108 11.74 7.06 9.57
C GLN A 108 12.01 6.11 10.74
N PRO A 109 13.22 5.53 10.85
CA PRO A 109 13.57 4.54 11.86
C PRO A 109 13.32 5.00 13.32
N GLU A 110 13.30 6.30 13.56
CA GLU A 110 13.13 6.93 14.86
C GLU A 110 11.75 6.65 15.49
N ILE A 111 10.74 6.28 14.68
CA ILE A 111 9.39 5.94 15.18
C ILE A 111 9.35 4.60 15.94
N PHE A 112 10.37 3.76 15.75
CA PHE A 112 10.47 2.45 16.40
C PHE A 112 10.95 2.55 17.85
N PRO A 113 10.72 1.54 18.70
CA PRO A 113 11.33 1.49 20.03
C PRO A 113 12.87 1.48 19.95
N VAL A 114 13.56 2.14 20.89
CA VAL A 114 15.04 2.27 20.92
C VAL A 114 15.77 0.93 20.77
N LYS A 115 15.26 -0.15 21.39
CA LYS A 115 15.82 -1.50 21.28
C LYS A 115 15.78 -2.08 19.86
N ILE A 116 14.80 -1.66 19.07
CA ILE A 116 14.64 -2.05 17.66
C ILE A 116 15.52 -1.17 16.77
N GLN A 117 15.59 0.14 17.06
CA GLN A 117 16.40 1.09 16.29
C GLN A 117 17.87 0.66 16.19
N SER A 118 18.47 0.29 17.33
CA SER A 118 19.87 -0.14 17.39
C SER A 118 20.18 -1.47 16.67
N ALA A 119 19.14 -2.18 16.23
CA ALA A 119 19.24 -3.47 15.57
C ALA A 119 19.07 -3.37 14.04
N PHE A 120 18.75 -2.18 13.52
CA PHE A 120 18.55 -2.02 12.09
C PHE A 120 19.86 -2.16 11.32
N PRO A 121 19.86 -2.96 10.23
CA PRO A 121 21.04 -3.07 9.38
C PRO A 121 21.21 -1.82 8.52
N LYS A 122 22.44 -1.43 8.17
CA LYS A 122 22.73 -0.24 7.34
C LYS A 122 21.93 -0.18 6.02
N LYS A 123 21.54 -1.33 5.47
CA LYS A 123 20.77 -1.45 4.22
C LYS A 123 19.38 -0.79 4.27
N ILE A 124 18.81 -0.50 5.46
CA ILE A 124 17.50 0.17 5.54
C ILE A 124 17.52 1.61 5.00
N GLN A 125 18.71 2.18 4.76
CA GLN A 125 18.87 3.52 4.18
C GLN A 125 18.39 3.61 2.71
N LYS A 126 18.21 2.46 2.04
CA LYS A 126 17.64 2.33 0.69
C LYS A 126 16.45 1.35 0.70
N PRO A 127 15.26 1.77 1.18
CA PRO A 127 14.07 0.92 1.27
C PRO A 127 13.70 0.25 -0.06
N GLU A 128 13.97 0.91 -1.18
CA GLU A 128 13.75 0.46 -2.55
C GLU A 128 14.62 -0.76 -2.94
N HIS A 129 15.71 -1.01 -2.20
CA HIS A 129 16.59 -2.16 -2.37
C HIS A 129 16.34 -3.28 -1.34
N VAL A 130 15.28 -3.18 -0.52
CA VAL A 130 14.94 -4.24 0.45
C VAL A 130 14.48 -5.48 -0.30
N ASN A 131 15.48 -6.32 -0.51
CA ASN A 131 15.51 -7.63 -1.15
C ASN A 131 14.24 -8.48 -0.91
N PHE A 132 13.68 -9.03 -1.99
CA PHE A 132 12.58 -10.01 -1.97
C PHE A 132 12.85 -11.23 -1.07
N ASN A 133 14.12 -11.53 -0.74
CA ASN A 133 14.50 -12.64 0.14
C ASN A 133 14.29 -12.33 1.64
N GLU A 134 14.40 -11.05 2.02
CA GLU A 134 14.16 -10.56 3.39
C GLU A 134 13.36 -9.25 3.31
N PRO A 135 12.06 -9.34 2.97
CA PRO A 135 11.21 -8.16 2.86
C PRO A 135 11.08 -7.46 4.22
N PRO A 136 10.69 -6.18 4.25
CA PRO A 136 10.66 -5.38 5.48
C PRO A 136 9.94 -6.06 6.64
N SER A 137 8.81 -6.73 6.40
CA SER A 137 8.07 -7.40 7.47
C SER A 137 8.80 -8.60 8.07
N LYS A 138 9.47 -9.42 7.25
CA LYS A 138 10.29 -10.55 7.71
C LYS A 138 11.52 -10.07 8.48
N MET A 139 12.15 -8.98 8.03
CA MET A 139 13.24 -8.34 8.76
C MET A 139 12.76 -7.83 10.13
N LEU A 140 11.61 -7.15 10.18
CA LEU A 140 11.03 -6.66 11.42
C LEU A 140 10.69 -7.82 12.36
N GLU A 141 10.11 -8.91 11.87
CA GLU A 141 9.83 -10.10 12.66
C GLU A 141 11.09 -10.67 13.31
N ARG A 142 12.17 -10.82 12.52
CA ARG A 142 13.46 -11.27 13.04
C ARG A 142 14.02 -10.33 14.10
N ILE A 143 14.03 -9.02 13.85
CA ILE A 143 14.58 -8.02 14.78
C ILE A 143 13.77 -7.99 16.08
N TYR A 144 12.44 -7.98 16.00
CA TYR A 144 11.58 -7.98 17.18
C TYR A 144 11.79 -9.24 18.01
N SER A 145 11.86 -10.41 17.36
CA SER A 145 12.13 -11.69 18.03
C SER A 145 13.48 -11.65 18.76
N GLN A 146 14.54 -11.19 18.09
CA GLN A 146 15.90 -11.13 18.67
C GLN A 146 16.05 -10.11 19.80
N LYS A 147 15.38 -8.95 19.71
CA LYS A 147 15.60 -7.82 20.64
C LYS A 147 14.59 -7.72 21.77
N THR A 148 13.44 -8.36 21.62
CA THR A 148 12.33 -8.24 22.58
C THR A 148 11.74 -9.59 23.00
N HIS A 149 12.18 -10.70 22.39
CA HIS A 149 11.58 -12.03 22.55
C HIS A 149 10.08 -12.07 22.24
N ARG A 150 9.63 -11.17 21.35
CA ARG A 150 8.24 -11.06 20.89
C ARG A 150 8.24 -10.96 19.37
N SER A 151 7.21 -11.49 18.73
CA SER A 151 7.03 -11.34 17.28
C SER A 151 6.51 -9.95 16.93
N TYR A 152 6.91 -9.45 15.76
CA TYR A 152 6.31 -8.26 15.16
C TYR A 152 4.87 -8.57 14.75
N LYS A 153 3.89 -7.91 15.37
CA LYS A 153 2.46 -8.07 15.03
C LYS A 153 2.07 -6.99 14.03
N LYS A 154 1.97 -7.33 12.74
CA LYS A 154 1.63 -6.40 11.64
C LYS A 154 0.46 -5.46 11.97
N VAL A 155 -0.65 -6.02 12.49
CA VAL A 155 -1.85 -5.22 12.81
C VAL A 155 -1.60 -4.27 13.98
N LEU A 156 -1.06 -4.78 15.09
CA LEU A 156 -0.92 -3.99 16.33
C LEU A 156 0.27 -3.03 16.26
N ASN A 157 1.46 -3.55 15.99
CA ASN A 157 2.68 -2.75 15.92
C ASN A 157 2.67 -1.86 14.69
N GLY A 158 2.23 -2.37 13.53
CA GLY A 158 2.14 -1.59 12.31
C GLY A 158 1.23 -0.38 12.48
N LYS A 159 0.03 -0.54 13.07
CA LYS A 159 -0.87 0.59 13.36
C LYS A 159 -0.16 1.66 14.22
N GLN A 160 0.42 1.26 15.34
CA GLN A 160 1.10 2.19 16.25
C GLN A 160 2.27 2.94 15.58
N LEU A 161 3.02 2.27 14.71
CA LEU A 161 4.13 2.87 13.98
C LEU A 161 3.63 3.81 12.88
N PHE A 162 2.61 3.41 12.11
CA PHE A 162 2.00 4.26 11.09
C PHE A 162 1.32 5.50 11.64
N ASP A 163 0.81 5.44 12.88
CA ASP A 163 0.22 6.61 13.55
C ASP A 163 1.28 7.69 13.85
N LYS A 164 2.54 7.27 14.05
CA LYS A 164 3.70 8.13 14.31
C LYS A 164 4.44 8.58 13.04
N LEU A 165 4.34 7.81 11.96
CA LEU A 165 5.02 8.09 10.70
C LEU A 165 4.59 9.44 10.11
N ASP A 166 5.56 10.29 9.76
CA ASP A 166 5.31 11.47 8.94
C ASP A 166 5.20 11.05 7.47
N PRO A 167 4.02 11.22 6.84
CA PRO A 167 3.85 10.82 5.45
C PRO A 167 4.72 11.62 4.47
N LYS A 168 5.21 12.82 4.82
CA LYS A 168 6.16 13.57 3.98
C LYS A 168 7.51 12.88 3.90
N VAL A 169 8.00 12.36 5.03
CA VAL A 169 9.27 11.62 5.11
C VAL A 169 9.17 10.34 4.28
N ALA A 170 8.07 9.61 4.42
CA ALA A 170 7.82 8.39 3.62
C ALA A 170 7.71 8.66 2.11
N TYR A 171 7.17 9.82 1.71
CA TYR A 171 7.02 10.19 0.30
C TYR A 171 8.33 10.62 -0.37
N GLN A 172 9.31 11.13 0.40
CA GLN A 172 10.59 11.61 -0.11
C GLN A 172 11.63 10.50 -0.32
N LYS A 173 11.33 9.26 0.10
CA LYS A 173 12.16 8.08 -0.04
C LYS A 173 11.63 7.20 -1.16
#